data_AF-A0A7X7Z2S9-F1
#
_entry.id   AF-A0A7X7Z2S9-F1
#
_cell.length_a   1.000
_cell.length_b   1.000
_cell.length_c   1.000
_cell.angle_alpha   90.00
_cell.angle_beta   90.00
_cell.angle_gamma   90.00
#
_symmetry.space_group_name_H-M   'P 1'
#
loop_
_entity.id
_entity.type
_entity.pdbx_description
1 polymer ?
#
loop_
_entity_poly.entity_id
_entity_poly.type
_entity_poly.pdbx_seq_one_letter_code
_entity_poly.pdbx_strand_id
1 'polypeptide(L)'
;MRSRRTSRLLTIITVGFFFIACERKAAAPLPDPSSELIGPVSRAVYLFNSEACQCERDRNLEAESVLESVLSRKQGVIRPERVDVAKNPAELDRYERLTSFGFMPVLLGLDQNGRVAAKVEGFFKEDQVESLLSSMP
;
A
#
# COMPACT_ATOMS: atom_id res chain seq x y z
N MET A 1 -17.11 81.23 -15.34
CA MET A 1 -15.70 80.84 -15.05
C MET A 1 -15.15 80.06 -16.23
N ARG A 2 -13.95 80.41 -16.69
CA ARG A 2 -13.28 79.88 -17.89
C ARG A 2 -12.47 78.61 -17.58
N SER A 3 -12.49 77.67 -18.53
CA SER A 3 -11.35 76.86 -19.02
C SER A 3 -10.63 75.89 -18.06
N ARG A 4 -10.55 74.61 -18.43
CA ARG A 4 -9.37 74.05 -19.15
C ARG A 4 -9.56 72.58 -19.56
N ARG A 5 -9.04 72.30 -20.75
CA ARG A 5 -8.82 71.00 -21.39
C ARG A 5 -7.93 70.09 -20.55
N THR A 6 -8.17 68.79 -20.62
CA THR A 6 -7.20 67.66 -20.61
C THR A 6 -8.02 66.37 -20.51
N SER A 7 -7.67 65.23 -21.07
CA SER A 7 -6.64 64.83 -22.02
C SER A 7 -7.12 63.46 -22.52
N ARG A 8 -6.79 63.14 -23.77
CA ARG A 8 -7.07 61.84 -24.39
C ARG A 8 -6.37 60.74 -23.62
N LEU A 9 -7.06 59.62 -23.36
CA LEU A 9 -6.42 58.30 -23.29
C LEU A 9 -7.49 57.21 -23.51
N LEU A 10 -7.58 56.79 -24.78
CA LEU A 10 -8.12 55.49 -25.13
C LEU A 10 -7.28 54.44 -24.40
N THR A 11 -7.92 53.63 -23.55
CA THR A 11 -7.33 52.37 -23.08
C THR A 11 -8.16 51.25 -23.68
N ILE A 12 -7.67 50.69 -24.78
CA ILE A 12 -8.22 49.48 -25.41
C ILE A 12 -7.87 48.33 -24.46
N ILE A 13 -8.85 47.82 -23.74
CA ILE A 13 -8.69 46.60 -22.95
C ILE A 13 -8.88 45.42 -23.90
N THR A 14 -7.76 44.88 -24.37
CA THR A 14 -7.68 43.61 -25.06
C THR A 14 -8.12 42.50 -24.10
N VAL A 15 -9.34 42.01 -24.28
CA VAL A 15 -9.84 40.81 -23.61
C VAL A 15 -9.15 39.61 -24.24
N GLY A 16 -7.96 39.29 -23.71
CA GLY A 16 -7.28 38.03 -24.01
C GLY A 16 -7.99 36.89 -23.29
N PHE A 17 -8.86 36.19 -24.00
CA PHE A 17 -9.38 34.88 -23.60
C PHE A 17 -8.21 33.89 -23.54
N PHE A 18 -7.55 33.79 -22.38
CA PHE A 18 -6.72 32.63 -22.07
C PHE A 18 -7.65 31.48 -21.73
N PHE A 19 -7.92 30.65 -22.74
CA PHE A 19 -8.35 29.27 -22.54
C PHE A 19 -7.22 28.55 -21.82
N ILE A 20 -7.25 28.58 -20.48
CA ILE A 20 -6.47 27.63 -19.69
C ILE A 20 -7.17 26.30 -19.89
N ALA A 21 -6.65 25.52 -20.84
CA ALA A 21 -6.90 24.09 -20.92
C ALA A 21 -6.55 23.51 -19.55
N CYS A 22 -7.58 23.18 -18.77
CA CYS A 22 -7.44 22.39 -17.57
C CYS A 22 -7.13 20.97 -18.04
N GLU A 23 -5.87 20.75 -18.42
CA GLU A 23 -5.34 19.40 -18.53
C GLU A 23 -5.47 18.79 -17.14
N ARG A 24 -6.50 17.95 -16.96
CA ARG A 24 -6.48 16.91 -15.94
C ARG A 24 -5.25 16.05 -16.23
N LYS A 25 -4.08 16.48 -15.80
CA LYS A 25 -3.01 15.56 -15.44
C LYS A 25 -3.63 14.70 -14.35
N ALA A 26 -4.12 13.53 -14.75
CA ALA A 26 -4.33 12.43 -13.84
C ALA A 26 -3.06 12.40 -12.98
N ALA A 27 -3.20 12.76 -11.71
CA ALA A 27 -2.12 12.63 -10.75
C ALA A 27 -1.65 11.18 -10.92
N ALA A 28 -0.39 11.00 -11.35
CA ALA A 28 0.18 9.68 -11.41
C ALA A 28 -0.07 9.05 -10.03
N PRO A 29 -0.68 7.85 -9.96
CA PRO A 29 -0.89 7.20 -8.68
C PRO A 29 0.47 7.16 -7.99
N LEU A 30 0.53 7.73 -6.78
CA LEU A 30 1.72 7.62 -5.94
C LEU A 30 2.05 6.11 -5.84
N PRO A 31 3.32 5.71 -5.97
CA PRO A 31 3.69 4.31 -5.81
C PRO A 31 3.14 3.83 -4.46
N ASP A 32 2.29 2.81 -4.50
CA ASP A 32 1.64 2.23 -3.33
C ASP A 32 2.76 1.69 -2.42
N PRO A 33 3.00 2.28 -1.23
CA PRO A 33 4.17 1.94 -0.40
C PRO A 33 4.09 0.53 0.23
N SER A 34 3.13 -0.30 -0.19
CA SER A 34 2.72 -1.52 0.51
C SER A 34 3.12 -2.82 -0.18
N SER A 35 3.95 -2.81 -1.23
CA SER A 35 4.45 -4.05 -1.87
C SER A 35 5.76 -3.84 -2.62
N GLU A 36 6.84 -3.60 -1.90
CA GLU A 36 8.17 -3.61 -2.48
C GLU A 36 8.79 -5.00 -2.34
N LEU A 37 9.02 -5.66 -3.49
CA LEU A 37 9.80 -6.89 -3.59
C LEU A 37 11.28 -6.52 -3.72
N ILE A 38 12.05 -6.84 -2.69
CA ILE A 38 13.48 -6.52 -2.59
C ILE A 38 14.33 -7.71 -3.09
N GLY A 39 13.75 -8.91 -3.21
CA GLY A 39 14.46 -10.10 -3.69
C GLY A 39 13.60 -11.38 -3.69
N PRO A 40 14.21 -12.54 -3.98
CA PRO A 40 13.51 -13.83 -3.97
C PRO A 40 13.04 -14.19 -2.56
N VAL A 41 11.84 -14.75 -2.46
CA VAL A 41 11.21 -15.13 -1.18
C VAL A 41 11.42 -16.62 -0.97
N SER A 42 11.99 -17.02 0.17
CA SER A 42 12.15 -18.45 0.53
C SER A 42 11.03 -18.97 1.42
N ARG A 43 10.45 -18.09 2.25
CA ARG A 43 9.39 -18.41 3.22
C ARG A 43 8.39 -17.26 3.29
N ALA A 44 7.11 -17.58 3.41
CA ALA A 44 6.06 -16.61 3.71
C ALA A 44 5.58 -16.76 5.16
N VAL A 45 5.35 -15.65 5.86
CA VAL A 45 4.83 -15.61 7.24
C VAL A 45 3.64 -14.66 7.30
N TYR A 46 2.48 -15.17 7.69
CA TYR A 46 1.26 -14.42 7.96
C TYR A 46 1.13 -14.14 9.46
N LEU A 47 1.31 -12.89 9.84
CA LEU A 47 1.14 -12.37 11.18
C LEU A 47 -0.29 -11.83 11.33
N PHE A 48 -1.00 -12.29 12.34
CA PHE A 48 -2.35 -11.81 12.68
C PHE A 48 -2.52 -11.73 14.18
N ASN A 49 -3.51 -10.96 14.63
CA ASN A 49 -3.80 -10.74 16.04
C ASN A 49 -5.23 -11.22 16.38
N SER A 50 -5.36 -12.37 17.04
CA SER A 50 -6.68 -12.94 17.33
C SER A 50 -7.47 -12.19 18.41
N GLU A 51 -6.78 -11.43 19.27
CA GLU A 51 -7.38 -10.68 20.38
C GLU A 51 -7.57 -9.19 20.05
N ALA A 52 -7.46 -8.83 18.77
CA ALA A 52 -7.58 -7.46 18.34
C ALA A 52 -9.00 -6.87 18.53
N CYS A 53 -9.09 -5.55 18.48
CA CYS A 53 -10.38 -4.86 18.43
C CYS A 53 -11.19 -5.28 17.18
N GLN A 54 -12.51 -5.06 17.20
CA GLN A 54 -13.40 -5.50 16.12
C GLN A 54 -12.90 -5.07 14.72
N CYS A 55 -12.49 -3.81 14.56
CA CYS A 55 -12.02 -3.27 13.29
C CYS A 55 -10.75 -3.94 12.75
N GLU A 56 -9.91 -4.49 13.63
CA GLU A 56 -8.71 -5.23 13.23
C GLU A 56 -9.02 -6.71 13.02
N ARG A 57 -9.97 -7.28 13.76
CA ARG A 57 -10.49 -8.63 13.47
C ARG A 57 -11.16 -8.70 12.10
N ASP A 58 -11.97 -7.71 11.74
CA ASP A 58 -12.60 -7.65 10.42
C ASP A 58 -11.54 -7.58 9.30
N ARG A 59 -10.48 -6.79 9.52
CA ARG A 59 -9.30 -6.74 8.64
C ARG A 59 -8.59 -8.09 8.54
N ASN A 60 -8.37 -8.77 9.67
CA ASN A 60 -7.75 -10.10 9.70
C ASN A 60 -8.56 -11.11 8.88
N LEU A 61 -9.89 -11.10 9.00
CA LEU A 61 -10.76 -12.00 8.26
C LEU A 61 -10.76 -11.71 6.76
N GLU A 62 -10.80 -10.43 6.36
CA GLU A 62 -10.76 -10.04 4.95
C GLU A 62 -9.42 -10.42 4.30
N ALA A 63 -8.31 -10.09 4.95
CA ALA A 63 -6.97 -10.43 4.49
C ALA A 63 -6.76 -11.96 4.43
N GLU A 64 -7.27 -12.70 5.42
CA GLU A 64 -7.22 -14.16 5.41
C GLU A 64 -8.04 -14.73 4.25
N SER A 65 -9.21 -14.16 3.95
CA SER A 65 -10.02 -14.59 2.81
C SER A 65 -9.28 -14.37 1.48
N VAL A 66 -8.59 -13.24 1.32
CA VAL A 66 -7.76 -12.95 0.14
C VAL A 66 -6.59 -13.93 0.05
N LEU A 67 -5.90 -14.18 1.17
CA LEU A 67 -4.78 -15.11 1.22
C LEU A 67 -5.22 -16.53 0.82
N GLU A 68 -6.31 -17.04 1.38
CA GLU A 68 -6.85 -18.37 1.04
C GLU A 68 -7.34 -18.45 -0.41
N SER A 69 -7.96 -17.38 -0.94
CA SER A 69 -8.32 -17.26 -2.36
C SER A 69 -7.10 -17.48 -3.27
N VAL A 70 -5.98 -16.81 -2.98
CA VAL A 70 -4.73 -16.95 -3.74
C VAL A 70 -4.08 -18.33 -3.55
N LEU A 71 -4.03 -18.83 -2.32
CA LEU A 71 -3.42 -20.14 -2.01
C LEU A 71 -4.15 -21.30 -2.69
N SER A 72 -5.48 -21.22 -2.80
CA SER A 72 -6.30 -22.24 -3.48
C SER A 72 -5.93 -22.40 -4.96
N ARG A 73 -5.58 -21.30 -5.64
CA ARG A 73 -5.14 -21.29 -7.05
C ARG A 73 -3.75 -21.87 -7.24
N LYS A 74 -2.89 -21.80 -6.21
CA LYS A 74 -1.51 -22.30 -6.22
C LYS A 74 -1.37 -23.79 -5.81
N GLN A 75 -2.49 -24.52 -5.75
CA GLN A 75 -2.54 -25.99 -5.58
C GLN A 75 -1.67 -26.55 -4.43
N GLY A 76 -1.55 -25.82 -3.32
CA GLY A 76 -0.86 -26.31 -2.11
C GLY A 76 0.67 -26.34 -2.18
N VAL A 77 1.29 -25.76 -3.22
CA VAL A 77 2.76 -25.63 -3.34
C VAL A 77 3.32 -24.74 -2.22
N ILE A 78 2.54 -23.74 -1.80
CA ILE A 78 2.96 -22.76 -0.81
C ILE A 78 2.04 -22.82 0.39
N ARG A 79 2.64 -22.88 1.59
CA ARG A 79 1.93 -22.80 2.86
C ARG A 79 2.61 -21.74 3.74
N PRO A 80 2.05 -20.53 3.82
CA PRO A 80 2.57 -19.51 4.73
C PRO A 80 2.54 -20.03 6.16
N GLU A 81 3.60 -19.73 6.91
CA GLU A 81 3.61 -19.91 8.36
C GLU A 81 2.62 -18.91 8.98
N ARG A 82 1.76 -19.37 9.89
CA ARG A 82 0.75 -18.53 10.53
C ARG A 82 1.13 -18.28 11.97
N VAL A 83 1.24 -17.00 12.34
CA VAL A 83 1.63 -16.58 13.68
C VAL A 83 0.57 -15.68 14.28
N ASP A 84 -0.03 -16.15 15.37
CA ASP A 84 -0.92 -15.35 16.21
C ASP A 84 -0.08 -14.58 17.23
N VAL A 85 0.08 -13.28 16.99
CA VAL A 85 0.95 -12.42 17.81
C VAL A 85 0.40 -12.16 19.19
N ALA A 86 -0.93 -12.27 19.39
CA ALA A 86 -1.55 -12.17 20.71
C ALA A 86 -1.10 -13.31 21.63
N LYS A 87 -1.00 -14.51 21.05
CA LYS A 87 -0.58 -15.72 21.78
C LYS A 87 0.94 -15.86 21.87
N ASN A 88 1.68 -15.16 21.02
CA ASN A 88 3.13 -15.27 20.91
C ASN A 88 3.80 -13.88 20.81
N PRO A 89 3.79 -13.07 21.88
CA PRO A 89 4.33 -11.71 21.84
C PRO A 89 5.83 -11.67 21.51
N ALA A 90 6.59 -12.72 21.86
CA ALA A 90 8.00 -12.82 21.50
C ALA A 90 8.24 -12.92 19.98
N GLU A 91 7.29 -13.50 19.23
CA GLU A 91 7.36 -13.50 17.75
C GLU A 91 7.03 -12.12 17.19
N LEU A 92 6.11 -11.37 17.80
CA LEU A 92 5.86 -9.97 17.42
C LEU A 92 7.16 -9.14 17.50
N ASP A 93 7.82 -9.15 18.66
CA ASP A 93 9.07 -8.43 18.90
C ASP A 93 10.19 -8.86 17.93
N ARG A 94 10.17 -10.12 17.52
CA ARG A 94 11.11 -10.65 16.53
C ARG A 94 10.86 -10.04 15.16
N TYR A 95 9.61 -10.01 14.68
CA TYR A 95 9.28 -9.49 13.36
C TYR A 95 9.34 -7.96 13.28
N GLU A 96 8.97 -7.24 14.34
CA GLU A 96 9.11 -5.77 14.40
C GLU A 96 10.57 -5.31 14.30
N ARG A 97 11.51 -6.10 14.82
CA ARG A 97 12.95 -5.85 14.66
C ARG A 97 13.45 -6.05 13.22
N LEU A 98 12.74 -6.85 12.42
CA LEU A 98 13.07 -7.08 11.02
C LEU A 98 12.46 -6.01 10.10
N THR A 99 11.25 -5.55 10.43
CA THR A 99 10.57 -4.49 9.69
C THR A 99 9.50 -3.85 10.56
N SER A 100 9.34 -2.52 10.46
CA SER A 100 8.21 -1.83 11.05
C SER A 100 6.95 -2.09 10.21
N PHE A 101 5.82 -2.38 10.86
CA PHE A 101 4.50 -2.41 10.25
C PHE A 101 3.53 -1.55 11.06
N GLY A 102 2.66 -0.81 10.36
CA GLY A 102 1.71 0.10 11.02
C GLY A 102 0.36 -0.54 11.31
N PHE A 103 0.05 -1.64 10.64
CA PHE A 103 -1.25 -2.29 10.69
C PHE A 103 -1.11 -3.81 10.67
N MET A 104 -2.01 -4.47 11.38
CA MET A 104 -2.24 -5.92 11.30
C MET A 104 -3.50 -6.19 10.46
N PRO A 105 -3.55 -7.31 9.73
CA PRO A 105 -2.53 -8.36 9.64
C PRO A 105 -1.38 -8.00 8.68
N VAL A 106 -0.31 -8.81 8.69
CA VAL A 106 0.88 -8.63 7.83
C VAL A 106 1.27 -9.96 7.18
N LEU A 107 1.56 -9.93 5.88
CA LEU A 107 2.19 -11.03 5.16
C LEU A 107 3.64 -10.63 4.82
N LEU A 108 4.60 -11.35 5.39
CA LEU A 108 6.02 -11.16 5.15
C LEU A 108 6.55 -12.25 4.21
N GLY A 109 7.31 -11.84 3.21
CA GLY A 109 8.19 -12.72 2.45
C GLY A 109 9.61 -12.60 3.00
N LEU A 110 10.21 -13.71 3.40
CA LEU A 110 11.55 -13.77 3.97
C LEU A 110 12.52 -14.48 3.01
N ASP A 111 13.71 -13.91 2.83
CA ASP A 111 14.79 -14.53 2.05
C ASP A 111 15.42 -15.71 2.81
N GLN A 112 16.37 -16.41 2.15
CA GLN A 112 17.11 -17.54 2.73
C GLN A 112 17.92 -17.20 4.01
N ASN A 113 18.15 -15.91 4.27
CA ASN A 113 18.86 -15.42 5.45
C ASN A 113 17.90 -14.94 6.55
N GLY A 114 16.59 -15.08 6.35
CA GLY A 114 15.56 -14.60 7.26
C GLY A 114 15.34 -13.08 7.25
N ARG A 115 15.81 -12.38 6.23
CA ARG A 115 15.57 -10.94 6.02
C ARG A 115 14.26 -10.72 5.27
N VAL A 116 13.62 -9.58 5.49
CA VAL A 116 12.39 -9.22 4.77
C VAL A 116 12.73 -8.90 3.31
N ALA A 117 12.19 -9.72 2.41
CA ALA A 117 12.27 -9.56 0.97
C ALA A 117 10.98 -8.99 0.37
N ALA A 118 9.85 -9.14 1.07
CA ALA A 118 8.56 -8.58 0.66
C ALA A 118 7.68 -8.37 1.88
N LYS A 119 6.74 -7.42 1.78
CA LYS A 119 5.74 -7.15 2.83
C LYS A 119 4.43 -6.70 2.20
N VAL A 120 3.32 -7.18 2.75
CA VAL A 120 1.95 -6.69 2.53
C VAL A 120 1.31 -6.51 3.91
N GLU A 121 0.67 -5.39 4.20
CA GLU A 121 0.08 -5.11 5.53
C GLU A 121 -1.31 -4.49 5.44
N GLY A 122 -2.14 -4.73 6.46
CA GLY A 122 -3.51 -4.24 6.54
C GLY A 122 -4.45 -4.97 5.57
N PHE A 123 -5.04 -4.24 4.62
CA PHE A 123 -5.95 -4.82 3.64
C PHE A 123 -5.16 -5.41 2.47
N PHE A 124 -5.23 -6.72 2.30
CA PHE A 124 -4.53 -7.41 1.23
C PHE A 124 -5.27 -7.24 -0.09
N LYS A 125 -4.52 -6.89 -1.15
CA LYS A 125 -5.00 -7.03 -2.53
C LYS A 125 -4.49 -8.35 -3.11
N GLU A 126 -5.31 -9.01 -3.93
CA GLU A 126 -4.95 -10.32 -4.50
C GLU A 126 -3.65 -10.26 -5.32
N ASP A 127 -3.43 -9.21 -6.10
CA ASP A 127 -2.24 -9.00 -6.93
C ASP A 127 -0.95 -8.87 -6.09
N GLN A 128 -1.02 -8.19 -4.95
CA GLN A 128 0.09 -8.06 -4.01
C GLN A 128 0.48 -9.41 -3.38
N VAL A 129 -0.52 -10.16 -2.94
CA VAL A 129 -0.32 -11.50 -2.36
C VAL A 129 0.18 -12.47 -3.43
N GLU A 130 -0.38 -12.44 -4.64
CA GLU A 130 0.09 -13.26 -5.76
C GLU A 130 1.53 -12.94 -6.15
N SER A 131 1.91 -11.67 -6.20
CA SER A 131 3.27 -11.23 -6.52
C SER A 131 4.28 -11.74 -5.50
N LEU A 132 3.98 -11.59 -4.20
CA LEU A 132 4.82 -12.11 -3.12
C LEU A 132 4.98 -13.63 -3.21
N LEU A 133 3.87 -14.35 -3.32
CA LEU A 133 3.89 -15.83 -3.33
C LEU A 133 4.44 -16.40 -4.64
N SER A 134 4.38 -15.68 -5.77
CA SER A 134 4.99 -16.13 -7.04
C SER A 134 6.50 -15.95 -7.07
N SER A 135 7.05 -15.16 -6.14
CA SER A 135 8.49 -14.99 -5.95
C SER A 135 9.12 -16.11 -5.10
N MET A 136 8.31 -17.12 -4.71
CA MET A 136 8.76 -18.30 -3.99
C MET A 136 9.20 -19.41 -4.94
N PRO A 137 10.33 -20.08 -4.67
CA PRO A 137 10.83 -21.21 -5.47
C PRO A 137 9.97 -22.47 -5.30
#